data_AF-A0A1J3GXI4-F1
#
_entry.id   AF-A0A1J3GXI4-F1
#
_cell.length_a   1.000
_cell.length_b   1.000
_cell.length_c   1.000
_cell.angle_alpha   90.00
_cell.angle_beta   90.00
_cell.angle_gamma   90.00
#
_symmetry.space_group_name_H-M   'P 1'
#
loop_
_entity.id
_entity.type
_entity.pdbx_description
1 polymer ?
#
loop_
_entity_poly.entity_id
_entity_poly.type
_entity_poly.pdbx_seq_one_letter_code
_entity_poly.pdbx_strand_id
1 'polypeptide(L)'
;EIMRHKARLVAQGFSQRPGIDYEETYSPVMDAITFRFLMSLAASKNLEMRLMDVVTAYLYGSLDTDIYMRIPEGFKMPEAFSSKPRESCAIKLQRSLYGLKQSGRMWYNRLSEHLIKKGYINSPICPCVFIKKTSSGFVIIAVYVDDLNIIGTHEEIEEATNYLKG
;
A
#
# COMPACT_ATOMS: atom_id res chain seq x y z
N GLU A 1 -15.67 29.24 -1.76
CA GLU A 1 -16.59 28.07 -1.68
C GLU A 1 -15.77 26.82 -1.42
N ILE A 2 -16.12 26.02 -0.41
CA ILE A 2 -15.39 24.77 -0.07
C ILE A 2 -16.01 23.63 -0.86
N MET A 3 -15.28 23.04 -1.81
CA MET A 3 -15.83 22.01 -2.71
C MET A 3 -15.97 20.62 -2.06
N ARG A 4 -15.14 20.27 -1.06
CA ARG A 4 -15.21 18.97 -0.37
C ARG A 4 -14.47 18.96 0.95
N HIS A 5 -15.12 18.48 2.00
CA HIS A 5 -14.45 18.14 3.25
C HIS A 5 -13.84 16.73 3.15
N LYS A 6 -12.56 16.60 3.49
CA LYS A 6 -11.87 15.31 3.58
C LYS A 6 -11.65 14.97 5.05
N ALA A 7 -12.06 13.76 5.44
CA ALA A 7 -11.72 13.16 6.72
C ALA A 7 -11.20 11.75 6.46
N ARG A 8 -10.30 11.27 7.31
CA ARG A 8 -9.77 9.91 7.24
C ARG A 8 -9.87 9.28 8.62
N LEU A 9 -10.35 8.05 8.67
CA LEU A 9 -10.28 7.26 9.88
C LEU A 9 -8.85 6.71 10.03
N VAL A 10 -8.23 6.97 11.18
CA VAL A 10 -6.85 6.56 11.48
C VAL A 10 -6.85 5.79 12.80
N ALA A 11 -6.27 4.61 12.78
CA ALA A 11 -6.06 3.81 13.98
C ALA A 11 -5.00 4.44 14.88
N GLN A 12 -5.17 4.29 16.19
CA GLN A 12 -4.22 4.76 17.19
C GLN A 12 -3.10 3.73 17.39
N GLY A 13 -2.27 3.43 16.37
CA GLY A 13 -1.28 2.35 16.47
C GLY A 13 -0.22 2.52 17.56
N PHE A 14 -0.14 3.68 18.22
CA PHE A 14 0.66 3.83 19.44
C PHE A 14 0.13 2.98 20.61
N SER A 15 -1.13 2.55 20.58
CA SER A 15 -1.73 1.65 21.58
C SER A 15 -1.56 0.16 21.26
N GLN A 16 -1.02 -0.18 20.08
CA GLN A 16 -0.76 -1.57 19.70
C GLN A 16 0.46 -2.13 20.45
N ARG A 17 0.35 -3.39 20.85
CA ARG A 17 1.36 -4.13 21.60
C ARG A 17 2.08 -5.14 20.68
N PRO A 18 3.42 -5.11 20.61
CA PRO A 18 4.20 -6.15 19.93
C PRO A 18 3.89 -7.54 20.51
N GLY A 19 3.83 -8.56 19.67
CA GLY A 19 3.54 -9.96 20.06
C GLY A 19 2.07 -10.23 20.38
N ILE A 20 1.20 -9.23 20.27
CA ILE A 20 -0.25 -9.36 20.46
C ILE A 20 -1.00 -8.79 19.25
N ASP A 21 -0.73 -7.53 18.92
CA ASP A 21 -1.46 -6.82 17.87
C ASP A 21 -0.67 -6.79 16.53
N TYR A 22 0.62 -7.14 16.57
CA TYR A 22 1.51 -7.33 15.42
C TYR A 22 2.79 -8.06 15.83
N GLU A 23 3.39 -8.77 14.89
CA GLU A 23 4.73 -9.37 15.01
C GLU A 23 5.78 -8.55 14.24
N GLU A 24 5.53 -8.29 12.97
CA GLU A 24 6.46 -7.57 12.08
C GLU A 24 5.85 -6.30 11.48
N THR A 25 6.64 -5.24 11.39
CA THR A 25 6.22 -3.94 10.84
C THR A 25 7.01 -3.53 9.60
N TYR A 26 8.12 -4.22 9.32
CA TYR A 26 9.00 -3.86 8.22
C TYR A 26 8.28 -3.98 6.88
N SER A 27 8.38 -2.91 6.08
CA SER A 27 7.92 -2.82 4.71
C SER A 27 9.04 -2.26 3.85
N PRO A 28 9.44 -2.94 2.76
CA PRO A 28 10.38 -2.38 1.80
C PRO A 28 9.84 -1.08 1.19
N VAL A 29 10.70 -0.07 1.12
CA VAL A 29 10.44 1.20 0.42
C VAL A 29 11.65 1.56 -0.42
N MET A 30 11.41 2.18 -1.57
CA MET A 30 12.49 2.68 -2.42
C MET A 30 13.29 3.76 -1.70
N ASP A 31 14.61 3.61 -1.70
CA ASP A 31 15.52 4.62 -1.16
C ASP A 31 15.95 5.63 -2.24
N ALA A 32 16.61 6.72 -1.80
CA ALA A 32 17.04 7.77 -2.71
C ALA A 32 18.11 7.31 -3.71
N ILE A 33 18.93 6.31 -3.35
CA ILE A 33 19.98 5.78 -4.22
C ILE A 33 19.34 5.01 -5.38
N THR A 34 18.43 4.09 -5.06
CA THR A 34 17.66 3.32 -6.05
C THR A 34 16.86 4.25 -6.94
N PHE A 35 16.20 5.27 -6.36
CA PHE A 35 15.46 6.25 -7.15
C PHE A 35 16.36 6.98 -8.16
N ARG A 36 17.49 7.54 -7.71
CA ARG A 36 18.45 8.23 -8.61
C ARG A 36 19.01 7.31 -9.69
N PHE A 37 19.32 6.06 -9.34
CA PHE A 37 19.76 5.05 -10.30
C PHE A 37 18.70 4.82 -11.38
N LEU A 38 17.44 4.61 -10.98
CA LEU A 38 16.32 4.41 -11.90
C LEU A 38 16.08 5.64 -12.80
N MET A 39 16.23 6.86 -12.28
CA MET A 39 16.14 8.08 -13.08
C MET A 39 17.25 8.15 -14.13
N SER A 40 18.49 7.85 -13.72
CA SER A 40 19.64 7.83 -14.63
C SER A 40 19.48 6.76 -15.70
N LEU A 41 18.98 5.58 -15.33
CA LEU A 41 18.66 4.51 -16.26
C LEU A 41 17.61 4.97 -17.28
N ALA A 42 16.51 5.55 -16.83
CA ALA A 42 15.44 6.04 -17.70
C ALA A 42 15.96 7.08 -18.70
N ALA A 43 16.72 8.07 -18.22
CA ALA A 43 17.31 9.10 -19.08
C ALA A 43 18.32 8.52 -20.08
N SER A 44 19.21 7.62 -19.64
CA SER A 44 20.26 7.05 -20.50
C SER A 44 19.73 6.10 -21.58
N LYS A 45 18.56 5.48 -21.35
CA LYS A 45 17.93 4.52 -22.25
C LYS A 45 16.70 5.08 -22.96
N ASN A 46 16.41 6.37 -22.79
CA ASN A 46 15.23 7.04 -23.34
C ASN A 46 13.93 6.27 -23.02
N LEU A 47 13.79 5.84 -21.76
CA LEU A 47 12.60 5.14 -21.27
C LEU A 47 11.54 6.14 -20.83
N GLU A 48 10.29 5.70 -20.88
CA GLU A 48 9.19 6.45 -20.28
C GLU A 48 9.13 6.24 -18.77
N MET A 49 8.49 7.18 -18.10
CA MET A 49 8.21 7.09 -16.69
C MET A 49 6.81 7.59 -16.36
N ARG A 50 6.13 6.91 -15.42
CA ARG A 50 4.84 7.34 -14.87
C ARG A 50 4.83 7.16 -13.36
N LEU A 51 4.24 8.14 -12.67
CA LEU A 51 3.95 8.05 -11.24
C LEU A 51 2.47 7.74 -11.05
N MET A 52 2.16 6.76 -10.22
CA MET A 52 0.79 6.43 -9.81
C MET A 52 0.67 6.48 -8.29
N ASP A 53 -0.32 7.23 -7.80
CA ASP A 53 -0.72 7.25 -6.38
C ASP A 53 -1.83 6.22 -6.16
N VAL A 54 -1.62 5.26 -5.25
CA VAL A 54 -2.63 4.26 -4.93
C VAL A 54 -3.58 4.83 -3.86
N VAL A 55 -4.77 5.20 -4.31
CA VAL A 55 -5.83 5.68 -3.42
C VAL A 55 -6.19 4.60 -2.41
N THR A 56 -6.05 4.92 -1.12
CA THR A 56 -6.37 4.01 -0.01
C THR A 56 -5.55 2.71 0.03
N ALA A 57 -4.29 2.75 -0.40
CA ALA A 57 -3.33 1.65 -0.41
C ALA A 57 -3.45 0.67 0.79
N TYR A 58 -3.43 1.20 2.02
CA TYR A 58 -3.47 0.35 3.21
C TYR A 58 -4.76 -0.45 3.40
N LEU A 59 -5.89 -0.03 2.83
CA LEU A 59 -7.16 -0.78 2.90
C LEU A 59 -7.15 -2.05 2.04
N TYR A 60 -6.23 -2.15 1.07
CA TYR A 60 -6.06 -3.37 0.28
C TYR A 60 -5.30 -4.45 1.06
N GLY A 61 -4.53 -4.07 2.08
CA GLY A 61 -3.81 -5.01 2.94
C GLY A 61 -4.76 -5.84 3.80
N SER A 62 -4.62 -7.17 3.73
CA SER A 62 -5.28 -8.08 4.67
C SER A 62 -4.58 -8.01 6.03
N LEU A 63 -5.34 -8.15 7.11
CA LEU A 63 -4.76 -8.26 8.45
C LEU A 63 -4.28 -9.70 8.70
N ASP A 64 -3.14 -9.82 9.36
CA ASP A 64 -2.54 -11.07 9.82
C ASP A 64 -3.02 -11.48 11.23
N THR A 65 -3.56 -10.53 11.99
CA THR A 65 -4.09 -10.73 13.34
C THR A 65 -5.41 -9.98 13.52
N ASP A 66 -6.25 -10.47 14.43
CA ASP A 66 -7.49 -9.80 14.79
C ASP A 66 -7.21 -8.49 15.55
N ILE A 67 -7.56 -7.36 14.94
CA ILE A 67 -7.39 -6.03 15.54
C ILE A 67 -8.74 -5.43 15.86
N TYR A 68 -8.86 -4.91 17.08
CA TYR A 68 -10.03 -4.22 17.56
C TYR A 68 -9.70 -2.76 17.85
N MET A 69 -10.62 -1.86 17.50
CA MET A 69 -10.50 -0.44 17.80
C MET A 69 -11.72 0.07 18.57
N ARG A 70 -11.53 1.14 19.35
CA ARG A 70 -12.65 1.87 19.95
C ARG A 70 -13.51 2.47 18.84
N ILE A 71 -14.81 2.58 19.12
CA ILE A 71 -15.76 3.17 18.17
C ILE A 71 -15.45 4.67 18.03
N PRO A 72 -15.05 5.16 16.84
CA PRO A 72 -14.55 6.54 16.67
C PRO A 72 -15.60 7.58 16.98
N GLU A 73 -15.26 8.63 17.72
CA GLU A 73 -16.18 9.72 18.07
C GLU A 73 -16.94 10.25 16.82
N GLY A 74 -18.22 10.54 16.99
CA GLY A 74 -19.11 10.93 15.89
C GLY A 74 -19.75 9.76 15.13
N PHE A 75 -19.28 8.52 15.28
CA PHE A 75 -20.01 7.34 14.79
C PHE A 75 -21.19 6.99 15.71
N LYS A 76 -22.34 6.71 15.10
CA LYS A 76 -23.54 6.21 15.80
C LYS A 76 -23.35 4.74 16.14
N MET A 77 -23.73 4.36 17.36
CA MET A 77 -23.81 2.96 17.76
C MET A 77 -24.91 2.25 16.95
N PRO A 78 -24.69 1.00 16.50
CA PRO A 78 -25.77 0.21 15.95
C PRO A 78 -26.90 0.06 16.98
N GLU A 79 -28.16 0.09 16.56
CA GLU A 79 -29.32 0.04 17.46
C GLU A 79 -29.29 -1.18 18.40
N ALA A 80 -28.83 -2.33 17.88
CA ALA A 80 -28.65 -3.57 18.64
C ALA A 80 -27.71 -3.44 19.86
N PHE A 81 -26.85 -2.42 19.89
CA PHE A 81 -25.91 -2.14 20.97
C PHE A 81 -26.16 -0.78 21.65
N SER A 82 -27.27 -0.11 21.34
CA SER A 82 -27.60 1.22 21.86
C SER A 82 -27.81 1.25 23.39
N SER A 83 -28.19 0.12 23.99
CA SER A 83 -28.36 -0.04 25.44
C SER A 83 -27.05 -0.30 26.19
N LYS A 84 -25.93 -0.54 25.50
CA LYS A 84 -24.61 -0.77 26.11
C LYS A 84 -23.77 0.51 26.11
N PRO A 85 -22.95 0.73 27.15
CA PRO A 85 -21.96 1.80 27.14
C PRO A 85 -21.02 1.66 25.95
N ARG A 86 -20.70 2.76 25.27
CA ARG A 86 -19.84 2.78 24.08
C ARG A 86 -18.46 2.17 24.36
N GLU A 87 -17.96 2.39 25.56
CA GLU A 87 -16.66 1.91 26.08
C GLU A 87 -16.63 0.38 26.21
N SER A 88 -17.80 -0.27 26.32
CA SER A 88 -17.93 -1.72 26.37
C SER A 88 -17.99 -2.38 24.99
N CYS A 89 -17.92 -1.59 23.92
CA CYS A 89 -17.97 -2.07 22.54
C CYS A 89 -16.70 -1.70 21.77
N ALA A 90 -16.32 -2.58 20.85
CA ALA A 90 -15.19 -2.39 19.97
C ALA A 90 -15.56 -2.80 18.54
N ILE A 91 -14.87 -2.24 17.55
CA ILE A 91 -15.00 -2.58 16.14
C ILE A 91 -13.84 -3.48 15.76
N LYS A 92 -14.13 -4.64 15.18
CA LYS A 92 -13.12 -5.49 14.56
C LYS A 92 -12.79 -4.98 13.17
N LEU A 93 -11.52 -4.67 12.92
CA LEU A 93 -11.04 -4.27 11.61
C LEU A 93 -11.03 -5.48 10.66
N GLN A 94 -11.54 -5.30 9.43
CA GLN A 94 -11.56 -6.34 8.39
C GLN A 94 -10.36 -6.23 7.44
N ARG A 95 -9.72 -5.06 7.39
CA ARG A 95 -8.59 -4.71 6.55
C ARG A 95 -7.63 -3.85 7.35
N SER A 96 -6.39 -3.78 6.88
CA SER A 96 -5.41 -2.83 7.39
C SER A 96 -5.93 -1.40 7.22
N LEU A 97 -5.52 -0.50 8.12
CA LEU A 97 -6.00 0.88 8.18
C LEU A 97 -4.83 1.79 8.53
N TYR A 98 -4.81 2.99 7.94
CA TYR A 98 -3.85 4.04 8.32
C TYR A 98 -3.70 4.15 9.84
N GLY A 99 -2.45 4.25 10.30
CA GLY A 99 -2.12 4.39 11.71
C GLY A 99 -1.83 3.07 12.42
N LEU A 100 -2.14 1.91 11.85
CA LEU A 100 -1.61 0.64 12.38
C LEU A 100 -0.11 0.50 12.09
N LYS A 101 0.60 -0.14 13.00
CA LYS A 101 2.06 -0.35 12.94
C LYS A 101 2.48 -1.18 11.71
N GLN A 102 1.68 -2.16 11.32
CA GLN A 102 1.97 -3.09 10.23
C GLN A 102 1.35 -2.68 8.88
N SER A 103 0.68 -1.54 8.77
CA SER A 103 -0.11 -1.21 7.58
C SER A 103 0.69 -1.14 6.29
N GLY A 104 1.89 -0.55 6.33
CA GLY A 104 2.78 -0.50 5.18
C GLY A 104 3.14 -1.90 4.70
N ARG A 105 3.46 -2.80 5.63
CA ARG A 105 3.81 -4.20 5.33
C ARG A 105 2.63 -4.95 4.71
N MET A 106 1.43 -4.80 5.27
CA MET A 106 0.24 -5.48 4.76
C MET A 106 -0.10 -5.02 3.33
N TRP A 107 0.09 -3.73 3.05
CA TRP A 107 -0.04 -3.20 1.69
C TRP A 107 1.03 -3.75 0.75
N TYR A 108 2.31 -3.66 1.13
CA TYR A 108 3.41 -4.17 0.31
C TYR A 108 3.25 -5.66 -0.01
N ASN A 109 2.89 -6.49 0.96
CA ASN A 109 2.68 -7.92 0.74
C ASN A 109 1.57 -8.17 -0.29
N ARG A 110 0.44 -7.46 -0.15
CA ARG A 110 -0.67 -7.57 -1.09
C ARG A 110 -0.26 -7.16 -2.50
N LEU A 111 0.44 -6.05 -2.64
CA LEU A 111 0.95 -5.57 -3.93
C LEU A 111 1.95 -6.54 -4.53
N SER A 112 2.91 -7.02 -3.72
CA SER A 112 3.94 -7.97 -4.13
C SER A 112 3.33 -9.26 -4.66
N GLU A 113 2.39 -9.87 -3.93
CA GLU A 113 1.67 -11.06 -4.39
C GLU A 113 0.96 -10.83 -5.73
N HIS A 114 0.33 -9.67 -5.87
CA HIS A 114 -0.40 -9.30 -7.06
C HIS A 114 0.52 -9.11 -8.27
N LEU A 115 1.65 -8.43 -8.11
CA LEU A 115 2.65 -8.24 -9.15
C LEU A 115 3.34 -9.56 -9.53
N ILE A 116 3.71 -10.38 -8.55
CA ILE A 116 4.34 -11.69 -8.81
C ILE A 116 3.40 -12.61 -9.60
N LYS A 117 2.10 -12.64 -9.26
CA LYS A 117 1.09 -13.38 -10.03
C LYS A 117 0.98 -12.93 -11.49
N LYS A 118 1.47 -11.74 -11.82
CA LYS A 118 1.49 -11.17 -13.18
C LYS A 118 2.84 -11.30 -13.88
N GLY A 119 3.74 -12.08 -13.31
CA GLY A 119 5.05 -12.39 -13.90
C GLY A 119 6.12 -11.34 -13.62
N TYR A 120 5.88 -10.43 -12.67
CA TYR A 120 6.96 -9.58 -12.16
C TYR A 120 7.85 -10.37 -11.19
N ILE A 121 9.12 -10.03 -11.18
CA ILE A 121 10.11 -10.58 -10.25
C ILE A 121 10.66 -9.43 -9.43
N ASN A 122 10.66 -9.58 -8.10
CA ASN A 122 11.26 -8.60 -7.21
C ASN A 122 12.80 -8.70 -7.23
N SER A 123 13.48 -7.56 -7.13
CA SER A 123 14.93 -7.53 -6.99
C SER A 123 15.34 -8.11 -5.62
N PRO A 124 16.34 -9.02 -5.57
CA PRO A 124 16.83 -9.58 -4.32
C PRO A 124 17.57 -8.54 -3.47
N ILE A 125 18.08 -7.48 -4.09
CA ILE A 125 18.81 -6.40 -3.41
C ILE A 125 17.85 -5.30 -2.97
N CYS A 126 16.82 -5.02 -3.78
CA CYS A 126 15.83 -3.97 -3.52
C CYS A 126 14.42 -4.54 -3.67
N PRO A 127 13.84 -5.17 -2.62
CA PRO A 127 12.55 -5.84 -2.73
C PRO A 127 11.38 -4.94 -3.18
N CYS A 128 11.48 -3.63 -2.93
CA CYS A 128 10.54 -2.62 -3.42
C CYS A 128 10.60 -2.37 -4.94
N VAL A 129 11.50 -3.02 -5.69
CA VAL A 129 11.64 -2.90 -7.14
C VAL A 129 11.23 -4.22 -7.80
N PHE A 130 10.24 -4.15 -8.66
CA PHE A 130 9.70 -5.26 -9.43
C PHE A 130 10.03 -5.08 -10.90
N ILE A 131 10.49 -6.14 -11.57
CA ILE A 131 10.89 -6.11 -12.97
C ILE A 131 10.13 -7.20 -13.73
N LYS A 132 9.53 -6.84 -14.85
CA LYS A 132 8.96 -7.80 -15.82
C LYS A 132 9.63 -7.57 -17.16
N LYS A 133 10.17 -8.64 -17.75
CA LYS A 133 10.72 -8.64 -19.10
C LYS A 133 9.73 -9.31 -20.03
N THR A 134 9.59 -8.76 -21.23
CA THR A 134 8.74 -9.29 -22.29
C THR A 134 9.57 -9.45 -23.56
N SER A 135 8.96 -9.97 -24.63
CA SER A 135 9.60 -10.02 -25.95
C SER A 135 9.81 -8.63 -26.56
N SER A 136 8.96 -7.67 -26.20
CA SER A 136 8.90 -6.28 -26.70
C SER A 136 9.73 -5.31 -25.87
N GLY A 137 10.08 -5.66 -24.63
CA GLY A 137 10.89 -4.80 -23.78
C GLY A 137 10.87 -5.22 -22.31
N PHE A 138 10.72 -4.22 -21.44
CA PHE A 138 10.62 -4.45 -20.01
C PHE A 138 9.91 -3.28 -19.32
N VAL A 139 9.39 -3.58 -18.13
CA VAL A 139 8.83 -2.61 -17.21
C VAL A 139 9.36 -2.87 -15.81
N ILE A 140 9.65 -1.77 -15.12
CA ILE A 140 10.11 -1.71 -13.74
C ILE A 140 9.04 -0.95 -12.95
N ILE A 141 8.59 -1.51 -11.84
CA ILE A 141 7.72 -0.85 -10.87
C ILE A 141 8.51 -0.73 -9.57
N ALA A 142 8.78 0.51 -9.15
CA ALA A 142 9.44 0.81 -7.89
C ALA A 142 8.44 1.44 -6.90
N VAL A 143 8.30 0.81 -5.74
CA VAL A 143 7.31 1.14 -4.72
C VAL A 143 7.90 2.08 -3.68
N TYR A 144 7.23 3.21 -3.45
CA TYR A 144 7.54 4.13 -2.37
C TYR A 144 6.27 4.39 -1.55
N VAL A 145 6.11 3.65 -0.46
CA VAL A 145 4.92 3.74 0.40
C VAL A 145 3.63 3.47 -0.42
N ASP A 146 2.84 4.51 -0.71
CA ASP A 146 1.58 4.43 -1.45
C ASP A 146 1.77 4.76 -2.95
N ASP A 147 2.96 5.24 -3.35
CA ASP A 147 3.30 5.63 -4.72
C ASP A 147 4.02 4.51 -5.50
N LEU A 148 3.72 4.42 -6.79
CA LEU A 148 4.35 3.52 -7.74
C LEU A 148 5.04 4.31 -8.85
N ASN A 149 6.36 4.15 -8.97
CA ASN A 149 7.14 4.67 -10.08
C ASN A 149 7.29 3.58 -11.13
N ILE A 150 6.68 3.77 -12.30
CA ILE A 150 6.67 2.82 -13.40
C ILE A 150 7.61 3.32 -14.48
N ILE A 151 8.56 2.49 -14.90
CA ILE A 151 9.64 2.86 -15.83
C ILE A 151 9.81 1.74 -16.85
N GLY A 152 9.90 2.06 -18.14
CA GLY A 152 9.97 1.01 -19.16
C GLY A 152 9.82 1.54 -20.58
N THR A 153 9.67 0.61 -21.52
CA THR A 153 9.31 0.93 -22.90
C THR A 153 7.85 1.38 -22.98
N HIS A 154 7.51 2.20 -23.99
CA HIS A 154 6.19 2.83 -24.13
C HIS A 154 5.03 1.84 -24.00
N GLU A 155 5.05 0.76 -24.79
CA GLU A 155 3.99 -0.26 -24.79
C GLU A 155 3.83 -0.95 -23.43
N GLU A 156 4.95 -1.28 -22.78
CA GLU A 156 4.94 -1.99 -21.49
C GLU A 156 4.46 -1.10 -20.34
N ILE A 157 4.77 0.20 -20.39
CA ILE A 157 4.26 1.18 -19.42
C ILE A 157 2.75 1.35 -19.56
N GLU A 158 2.24 1.45 -20.78
CA GLU A 158 0.80 1.57 -21.03
C GLU A 158 0.05 0.34 -20.49
N GLU A 159 0.54 -0.87 -20.79
CA GLU A 159 -0.05 -2.10 -20.28
C GLU A 159 -0.03 -2.13 -18.74
N ALA A 160 1.13 -1.86 -18.12
CA ALA A 160 1.27 -1.87 -16.67
C ALA A 160 0.37 -0.83 -15.99
N THR A 161 0.28 0.37 -16.55
CA THR A 161 -0.55 1.46 -16.00
C THR A 161 -2.04 1.13 -16.08
N ASN A 162 -2.50 0.58 -17.21
CA ASN A 162 -3.90 0.20 -17.38
C ASN A 162 -4.28 -0.96 -16.46
N TYR A 163 -3.35 -1.89 -16.27
CA TYR A 163 -3.53 -3.00 -15.35
C TYR A 163 -3.66 -2.54 -13.90
N LEU A 164 -2.79 -1.63 -13.44
CA LEU A 164 -2.80 -1.14 -12.05
C LEU A 164 -3.99 -0.22 -11.72
N LYS A 165 -4.72 0.25 -12.73
CA LYS A 165 -5.96 1.02 -12.56
C LYS A 165 -7.20 0.14 -12.37
N GLY A 166 -7.15 -1.13 -12.76
CA GLY A 166 -8.28 -2.08 -12.71
C GLY A 166 -8.31 -2.89 -11.42
#